data_AF-A0A4P5W310-F1
#
_entry.id   AF-A0A4P5W310-F1
#
_cell.length_a   1.000
_cell.length_b   1.000
_cell.length_c   1.000
_cell.angle_alpha   90.00
_cell.angle_beta   90.00
_cell.angle_gamma   90.00
#
_symmetry.space_group_name_H-M   'P 1'
#
loop_
_entity.id
_entity.type
_entity.pdbx_description
1 polymer ?
#
loop_
_entity_poly.entity_id
_entity_poly.type
_entity_poly.pdbx_seq_one_letter_code
_entity_poly.pdbx_strand_id
1 'polypeptide(L)'
;MRSDQWSASIPAPPSIAEQRAATQAAGPPTLLPPYAYDPNRGGIAPDPNASPLAAAFLNVICITGAGQLYNGQVAKGILLFIASLFLVGASSGACALLTWPLAIVDAWLIASKRRNGQHVGTWECF
;
A
#
# COMPACT_ATOMS: atom_id res chain seq x y z
N MET A 1 -4.64 7.99 55.48
CA MET A 1 -4.66 8.13 54.01
C MET A 1 -3.22 8.12 53.55
N ARG A 2 -2.81 7.11 52.77
CA ARG A 2 -1.40 6.79 52.48
C ARG A 2 -1.08 7.24 51.05
N SER A 3 -0.12 8.16 50.88
CA SER A 3 0.15 8.95 49.66
C SER A 3 1.32 8.41 48.83
N ASP A 4 1.70 7.14 49.02
CA ASP A 4 3.09 6.72 48.79
C ASP A 4 3.26 5.76 47.59
N GLN A 5 2.27 5.62 46.70
CA GLN A 5 2.26 4.53 45.70
C GLN A 5 2.35 4.92 44.21
N TRP A 6 2.68 6.17 43.87
CA TRP A 6 2.77 6.62 42.47
C TRP A 6 4.18 6.61 41.86
N SER A 7 5.07 5.74 42.33
CA SER A 7 6.37 5.48 41.69
C SER A 7 6.27 4.21 40.82
N ALA A 8 5.40 4.23 39.81
CA ALA A 8 5.43 3.22 38.76
C ALA A 8 6.76 3.40 38.00
N SER A 9 7.74 2.55 38.31
CA SER A 9 9.02 2.51 37.61
C SER A 9 8.75 2.34 36.12
N ILE A 10 9.03 3.39 35.33
CA ILE A 10 9.01 3.30 33.88
C ILE A 10 10.00 2.18 33.53
N PRO A 11 9.56 1.09 32.89
CA PRO A 11 10.46 0.01 32.51
C PRO A 11 11.55 0.61 31.60
N ALA A 12 12.80 0.28 31.90
CA ALA A 12 13.93 0.75 31.10
C ALA A 12 13.70 0.35 29.63
N PRO A 13 14.03 1.23 28.67
CA PRO A 13 13.91 0.88 27.26
C PRO A 13 14.73 -0.40 26.99
N PRO A 14 14.19 -1.35 26.22
CA PRO A 14 14.88 -2.59 25.93
C PRO A 14 16.24 -2.29 25.31
N SER A 15 17.25 -3.00 25.79
CA SER A 15 18.62 -2.83 25.33
C SER A 15 18.72 -3.08 23.83
N ILE A 16 19.74 -2.50 23.18
CA ILE A 16 20.03 -2.77 21.77
C ILE A 16 20.20 -4.28 21.53
N ALA A 17 20.71 -5.03 22.53
CA ALA A 17 20.82 -6.48 22.47
C ALA A 17 19.45 -7.17 22.47
N GLU A 18 18.51 -6.74 23.31
CA GLU A 18 17.14 -7.26 23.32
C GLU A 18 16.38 -6.89 22.04
N GLN A 19 16.58 -5.68 21.51
CA GLN A 19 15.99 -5.26 20.24
C GLN A 19 16.55 -6.09 19.06
N ARG A 20 17.86 -6.38 19.08
CA ARG A 20 18.49 -7.26 18.08
C ARG A 20 18.02 -8.71 18.23
N ALA A 21 17.87 -9.20 19.46
CA ALA A 21 17.36 -10.54 19.73
C ALA A 21 15.89 -10.68 19.30
N ALA A 22 15.04 -9.68 19.54
CA ALA A 22 13.66 -9.65 19.07
C ALA A 22 13.58 -9.62 17.53
N THR A 23 14.50 -8.90 16.88
CA THR A 23 14.60 -8.86 15.41
C THR A 23 15.08 -10.20 14.83
N GLN A 24 15.98 -10.91 15.51
CA GLN A 24 16.48 -12.23 15.10
C GLN A 24 15.51 -13.37 15.43
N ALA A 25 14.73 -13.25 16.51
CA ALA A 25 13.71 -14.22 16.91
C ALA A 25 12.45 -14.19 16.02
N ALA A 26 12.25 -13.12 15.24
CA ALA A 26 11.12 -12.99 14.32
C ALA A 26 11.14 -13.94 13.12
N GLY A 27 12.20 -14.76 12.97
CA GLY A 27 12.39 -15.62 11.80
C GLY A 27 12.63 -14.82 10.52
N PRO A 28 12.99 -15.48 9.40
CA PRO A 28 12.91 -14.81 8.10
C PRO A 28 11.48 -14.29 7.94
N PRO A 29 11.28 -13.02 7.49
CA PRO A 29 9.94 -12.53 7.24
C PRO A 29 9.27 -13.53 6.31
N THR A 30 8.20 -14.16 6.77
CA THR A 30 7.34 -14.94 5.89
C THR A 30 7.06 -14.03 4.71
N LEU A 31 7.55 -14.41 3.53
CA LEU A 31 7.29 -13.64 2.32
C LEU A 31 5.79 -13.75 2.10
N LEU A 32 5.07 -12.75 2.60
CA LEU A 32 3.67 -12.59 2.31
C LEU A 32 3.54 -12.59 0.78
N PRO A 33 2.56 -13.30 0.22
CA PRO A 33 2.39 -13.26 -1.21
C PRO A 33 2.24 -11.80 -1.66
N PRO A 34 2.63 -11.45 -2.90
CA PRO A 34 2.62 -10.08 -3.40
C PRO A 34 1.29 -9.32 -3.30
N TYR A 35 0.19 -9.99 -2.97
CA TYR A 35 -1.14 -9.42 -2.81
C TYR A 35 -1.66 -9.55 -1.38
N ALA A 36 -0.86 -10.06 -0.44
CA ALA A 36 -1.27 -10.18 0.94
C ALA A 36 -1.31 -8.81 1.60
N TYR A 37 -2.48 -8.52 2.16
CA TYR A 37 -2.67 -7.47 3.13
C TYR A 37 -1.95 -7.87 4.42
N ASP A 38 -1.07 -7.00 4.90
CA ASP A 38 -0.46 -7.10 6.21
C ASP A 38 -1.31 -6.31 7.22
N PRO A 39 -2.16 -6.99 8.01
CA PRO A 39 -3.01 -6.33 9.00
C PRO A 39 -2.20 -5.70 10.14
N ASN A 40 -0.98 -6.15 10.41
CA ASN A 40 -0.14 -5.61 11.47
C ASN A 40 0.57 -4.32 11.05
N ARG A 41 0.73 -4.09 9.74
CA ARG A 41 1.33 -2.88 9.17
C ARG A 41 0.34 -1.98 8.43
N GLY A 42 -0.93 -2.38 8.34
CA GLY A 42 -2.02 -1.59 7.78
C GLY A 42 -1.94 -1.38 6.27
N GLY A 43 -1.31 -2.30 5.53
CA GLY A 43 -1.04 -2.09 4.11
C GLY A 43 -0.65 -3.32 3.32
N ILE A 44 -0.27 -3.12 2.07
CA ILE A 44 0.14 -4.15 1.12
C ILE A 44 1.63 -4.40 1.26
N ALA A 45 1.99 -5.68 1.30
CA ALA A 45 3.37 -6.12 1.41
C ALA A 45 4.25 -5.65 0.23
N PRO A 46 5.54 -5.39 0.47
CA PRO A 46 6.50 -5.13 -0.60
C PRO A 46 6.59 -6.31 -1.58
N ASP A 47 6.84 -6.01 -2.85
CA ASP A 47 7.05 -7.04 -3.87
C ASP A 47 8.20 -6.64 -4.79
N PRO A 48 9.36 -7.33 -4.73
CA PRO A 48 10.50 -7.03 -5.59
C PRO A 48 10.22 -7.33 -7.08
N ASN A 49 9.19 -8.13 -7.38
CA ASN A 49 8.77 -8.45 -8.73
C ASN A 49 7.68 -7.50 -9.25
N ALA A 50 7.23 -6.53 -8.45
CA ALA A 50 6.29 -5.52 -8.90
C ALA A 50 6.91 -4.75 -10.07
N SER A 51 6.24 -4.77 -11.23
CA SER A 51 6.67 -4.06 -12.43
C SER A 51 5.85 -2.77 -12.59
N PRO A 52 6.44 -1.59 -12.33
CA PRO A 52 5.75 -0.31 -12.53
C PRO A 52 5.31 -0.09 -13.97
N LEU A 53 6.07 -0.66 -14.91
CA LEU A 53 5.76 -0.61 -16.32
C LEU A 53 4.54 -1.50 -16.64
N ALA A 54 4.45 -2.70 -16.06
CA ALA A 54 3.27 -3.54 -16.20
C ALA A 54 2.02 -2.90 -15.58
N ALA A 55 2.15 -2.29 -14.40
CA ALA A 55 1.06 -1.57 -13.74
C ALA A 55 0.54 -0.40 -14.60
N ALA A 56 1.46 0.38 -15.19
CA ALA A 56 1.12 1.48 -16.08
C ALA A 56 0.48 0.97 -17.39
N PHE A 57 1.06 -0.05 -18.03
CA PHE A 57 0.50 -0.63 -19.25
C PHE A 57 -0.89 -1.23 -19.04
N LEU A 58 -1.15 -1.89 -17.90
CA LEU A 58 -2.48 -2.39 -17.57
C LEU A 58 -3.51 -1.27 -17.47
N ASN A 59 -3.14 -0.12 -16.91
CA ASN A 59 -4.01 1.05 -16.81
C ASN A 59 -4.22 1.75 -18.17
N VAL A 60 -3.22 1.71 -19.06
CA VAL A 60 -3.29 2.29 -20.41
C VAL A 60 -4.06 1.38 -21.38
N ILE A 61 -3.86 0.07 -21.34
CA ILE A 61 -4.38 -0.86 -22.36
C ILE A 61 -5.73 -1.43 -21.97
N CYS A 62 -5.94 -1.77 -20.68
CA CYS A 62 -7.07 -2.60 -20.30
C CYS A 62 -8.26 -1.80 -19.79
N ILE A 63 -8.12 -0.99 -18.73
CA ILE A 63 -9.23 -0.27 -18.07
C ILE A 63 -8.66 0.62 -16.93
N THR A 64 -9.26 1.79 -16.69
CA THR A 64 -8.98 2.62 -15.50
C THR A 64 -9.23 1.81 -14.21
N GLY A 65 -8.19 1.63 -13.40
CA GLY A 65 -8.22 0.85 -12.16
C GLY A 65 -7.50 -0.50 -12.25
N ALA A 66 -7.18 -0.99 -13.45
CA ALA A 66 -6.44 -2.24 -13.65
C ALA A 66 -5.01 -2.19 -13.08
N GLY A 67 -4.33 -1.04 -13.18
CA GLY A 67 -3.03 -0.84 -12.56
C GLY A 67 -3.07 -0.92 -11.03
N GLN A 68 -4.17 -0.53 -10.41
CA GLN A 68 -4.36 -0.62 -8.95
C GLN A 68 -4.66 -2.05 -8.49
N LEU A 69 -5.42 -2.80 -9.29
CA LEU A 69 -5.64 -4.23 -9.08
C LEU A 69 -4.32 -5.02 -9.13
N TYR A 70 -3.46 -4.71 -10.10
CA TYR A 70 -2.12 -5.30 -10.19
C TYR A 70 -1.26 -5.00 -8.95
N ASN A 71 -1.35 -3.77 -8.43
CA ASN A 71 -0.64 -3.38 -7.22
C ASN A 71 -1.23 -3.95 -5.92
N GLY A 72 -2.30 -4.73 -5.98
CA GLY A 72 -3.00 -5.28 -4.81
C GLY A 72 -3.98 -4.30 -4.15
N GLN A 73 -4.07 -3.06 -4.61
CA GLN A 73 -5.03 -2.05 -4.13
C GLN A 73 -6.41 -2.29 -4.74
N VAL A 74 -6.99 -3.47 -4.47
CA VAL A 74 -8.24 -3.95 -5.09
C VAL A 74 -9.40 -2.99 -4.82
N ALA A 75 -9.57 -2.54 -3.56
CA ALA A 75 -10.64 -1.61 -3.19
C ALA A 75 -10.55 -0.30 -3.99
N LYS A 76 -9.33 0.27 -4.09
CA LYS A 76 -9.07 1.48 -4.86
C LYS A 76 -9.30 1.26 -6.36
N GLY A 77 -8.87 0.11 -6.90
CA GLY A 77 -9.06 -0.26 -8.29
C GLY A 77 -10.54 -0.36 -8.68
N ILE A 78 -11.36 -1.03 -7.86
CA ILE A 78 -12.82 -1.14 -8.08
C ILE A 78 -13.48 0.24 -7.99
N LEU A 79 -13.12 1.05 -6.98
CA LEU A 79 -13.67 2.40 -6.83
C LEU A 79 -13.36 3.27 -8.05
N LEU A 80 -12.10 3.28 -8.51
CA LEU A 80 -11.69 4.04 -9.70
C LEU A 80 -12.38 3.54 -10.96
N PHE A 81 -12.57 2.23 -11.10
CA PHE A 81 -13.31 1.66 -12.23
C PHE A 81 -14.76 2.16 -12.26
N ILE A 82 -15.49 2.02 -11.15
CA ILE A 82 -16.89 2.47 -11.04
C ILE A 82 -16.98 3.99 -11.26
N ALA A 83 -16.12 4.76 -10.60
CA ALA A 83 -16.06 6.21 -10.77
C ALA A 83 -15.80 6.60 -12.22
N SER A 84 -14.93 5.86 -12.93
CA SER A 84 -14.64 6.11 -14.34
C SER A 84 -15.86 5.88 -15.25
N LEU A 85 -16.67 4.85 -14.98
CA LEU A 85 -17.91 4.60 -15.75
C LEU A 85 -18.90 5.74 -15.60
N PHE A 86 -19.10 6.23 -14.37
CA PHE A 86 -19.97 7.37 -14.10
C PHE A 86 -19.43 8.67 -14.72
N LEU A 87 -18.12 8.93 -14.60
CA LEU A 87 -17.51 10.14 -15.16
C LEU A 87 -17.58 10.16 -16.69
N VAL A 88 -17.32 9.03 -17.35
CA VAL A 88 -17.43 8.93 -18.82
C VAL A 88 -18.86 9.19 -19.27
N GLY A 89 -19.85 8.61 -18.59
CA GLY A 89 -21.27 8.84 -18.89
C GLY A 89 -21.71 10.29 -18.66
N ALA A 90 -21.32 10.90 -17.55
CA ALA A 90 -21.75 12.25 -17.16
C ALA A 90 -21.03 13.37 -17.93
N SER A 91 -19.78 13.16 -18.34
CA SER A 91 -18.95 14.18 -19.01
C SER A 91 -18.74 13.94 -20.50
N SER A 92 -19.42 12.94 -21.08
CA SER A 92 -19.15 12.45 -22.44
C SER A 92 -17.66 12.15 -22.68
N GLY A 93 -16.97 11.65 -21.65
CA GLY A 93 -15.55 11.31 -21.70
C GLY A 93 -14.57 12.46 -21.47
N ALA A 94 -15.01 13.72 -21.32
CA ALA A 94 -14.09 14.84 -21.10
C ALA A 94 -13.26 14.70 -19.82
N CYS A 95 -13.85 14.19 -18.73
CA CYS A 95 -13.12 13.97 -17.49
C CYS A 95 -12.10 12.82 -17.58
N ALA A 96 -12.24 11.91 -18.55
CA ALA A 96 -11.27 10.83 -18.76
C ALA A 96 -9.89 11.35 -19.13
N LEU A 97 -9.81 12.53 -19.79
CA LEU A 97 -8.54 13.14 -20.18
C LEU A 97 -7.67 13.55 -18.98
N LEU A 98 -8.27 13.82 -17.81
CA LEU A 98 -7.55 14.17 -16.59
C LEU A 98 -7.39 12.97 -15.65
N THR A 99 -8.44 12.17 -15.48
CA THR A 99 -8.40 11.04 -14.53
C THR A 99 -7.52 9.90 -15.00
N TRP A 100 -7.41 9.69 -16.31
CA TRP A 100 -6.60 8.62 -16.88
C TRP A 100 -5.09 8.81 -16.68
N PRO A 101 -4.46 9.95 -17.02
CA PRO A 101 -3.03 10.16 -16.74
C PRO A 101 -2.73 10.15 -15.24
N LEU A 102 -3.60 10.71 -14.39
CA LEU A 102 -3.45 10.66 -12.94
C LEU A 102 -3.46 9.23 -12.39
N ALA A 103 -4.36 8.39 -12.88
CA ALA A 103 -4.44 6.99 -12.48
C ALA A 103 -3.19 6.19 -12.91
N ILE A 104 -2.62 6.49 -14.08
CA ILE A 104 -1.37 5.88 -14.56
C ILE A 104 -0.20 6.25 -13.65
N VAL A 105 -0.04 7.55 -13.33
CA VAL A 105 1.05 8.03 -12.47
C VAL A 105 0.94 7.44 -11.07
N ASP A 106 -0.26 7.41 -10.49
CA ASP A 106 -0.51 6.82 -9.18
C ASP A 106 -0.14 5.32 -9.17
N ALA A 107 -0.57 4.55 -10.18
CA ALA A 107 -0.23 3.13 -10.28
C ALA A 107 1.28 2.90 -10.42
N TRP A 108 1.98 3.75 -11.17
CA TRP A 108 3.42 3.66 -11.37
C TRP A 108 4.20 3.98 -10.08
N LEU A 109 3.82 5.02 -9.35
CA LEU A 109 4.47 5.41 -8.10
C LEU A 109 4.29 4.34 -7.03
N ILE A 110 3.07 3.81 -6.88
CA ILE A 110 2.77 2.75 -5.93
C ILE A 110 3.56 1.48 -6.25
N ALA A 111 3.59 1.07 -7.52
CA ALA A 111 4.40 -0.08 -7.93
C ALA A 111 5.90 0.13 -7.65
N SER A 112 6.39 1.36 -7.84
CA SER A 112 7.78 1.72 -7.55
C SER A 112 8.09 1.68 -6.06
N LYS A 113 7.19 2.15 -5.20
CA LYS A 113 7.30 2.03 -3.74
C LYS A 113 7.35 0.57 -3.30
N ARG A 114 6.44 -0.26 -3.82
CA ARG A 114 6.39 -1.70 -3.54
C ARG A 114 7.64 -2.44 -3.98
N ARG A 115 8.19 -2.09 -5.14
CA ARG A 115 9.47 -2.60 -5.65
C ARG A 115 10.65 -2.20 -4.76
N ASN A 116 10.61 -1.00 -4.18
CA ASN A 116 11.66 -0.47 -3.30
C ASN A 116 11.58 -1.00 -1.85
N GLY A 117 10.75 -2.01 -1.57
CA GLY A 117 10.65 -2.58 -0.22
C GLY A 117 9.69 -1.82 0.70
N GLN A 118 8.96 -0.83 0.20
CA GLN A 118 8.04 -0.03 1.01
C GLN A 118 6.66 -0.68 1.10
N HIS A 119 6.04 -0.56 2.27
CA HIS A 119 4.64 -0.94 2.47
C HIS A 119 3.78 0.21 1.97
N VAL A 120 2.64 -0.13 1.36
CA VAL A 120 1.74 0.87 0.79
C VAL A 120 0.36 0.67 1.38
N GLY A 121 -0.26 1.71 1.88
CA GLY A 121 -1.62 1.64 2.40
C GLY A 121 -2.64 1.29 1.32
N THR A 122 -3.75 0.64 1.69
CA THR A 122 -4.81 0.23 0.75
C THR A 122 -5.50 1.39 0.04
N TRP A 123 -5.41 2.59 0.61
CA TRP A 123 -5.95 3.84 0.09
C TRP A 123 -4.88 4.87 -0.23
N GLU A 124 -3.61 4.47 -0.21
CA GLU A 124 -2.51 5.39 -0.44
C GLU A 124 -2.49 5.84 -1.90
N CYS A 125 -2.39 7.14 -2.08
CA CYS A 125 -2.17 7.75 -3.38
C CYS A 125 -0.75 8.27 -3.43
N PHE A 126 -0.09 8.06 -4.58
CA PHE A 126 1.25 8.51 -4.93
C PHE A 126 2.33 8.08 -3.94
#